data_AF-A0A947FXE4-F1
#
_entry.id   AF-A0A947FXE4-F1
#
_cell.length_a   1.000
_cell.length_b   1.000
_cell.length_c   1.000
_cell.angle_alpha   90.00
_cell.angle_beta   90.00
_cell.angle_gamma   90.00
#
_symmetry.space_group_name_H-M   'P 1'
#
loop_
_entity.id
_entity.type
_entity.pdbx_description
1 polymer ?
#
loop_
_entity_poly.entity_id
_entity_poly.type
_entity_poly.pdbx_seq_one_letter_code
_entity_poly.pdbx_strand_id
1 'polypeptide(L)'
;MKVPTVRNVGAKPTPESVKAYGHNGYFKSLKGIVHFYNTRDVKPECPNPLTLMEDAIAQGCWPAPEIADNVNTSDLGDLGLTDEEEDAIVAFLETLTDDFF
;
A
#
# COMPACT_ATOMS: atom_id res chain seq x y z
N MET A 1 -7.36 -7.62 -11.89
CA MET A 1 -7.34 -6.14 -11.83
C MET A 1 -6.28 -5.60 -12.78
N LYS A 2 -6.51 -4.45 -13.42
CA LYS A 2 -5.49 -3.80 -14.26
C LYS A 2 -4.49 -3.05 -13.37
N VAL A 3 -3.19 -3.15 -13.68
CA VAL A 3 -2.13 -2.40 -12.99
C VAL A 3 -2.31 -0.90 -13.28
N PRO A 4 -2.53 -0.04 -12.26
CA PRO A 4 -2.63 1.40 -12.46
C PRO A 4 -1.25 2.02 -12.78
N THR A 5 -1.24 3.16 -13.45
CA THR A 5 -0.01 3.96 -13.56
C THR A 5 0.38 4.52 -12.20
N VAL A 6 1.68 4.67 -11.95
CA VAL A 6 2.23 5.33 -10.74
C VAL A 6 2.58 6.80 -10.98
N ARG A 7 2.40 7.32 -12.19
CA ARG A 7 2.48 8.78 -12.44
C ARG A 7 1.36 9.48 -11.66
N ASN A 8 1.69 10.58 -10.99
CA ASN A 8 0.80 11.31 -10.08
C ASN A 8 0.27 10.48 -8.89
N VAL A 9 0.96 9.40 -8.49
CA VAL A 9 0.51 8.58 -7.36
C VAL A 9 0.61 9.34 -6.02
N GLY A 10 1.62 10.21 -5.86
CA GLY A 10 1.74 11.13 -4.72
C GLY A 10 0.88 12.40 -4.81
N ALA A 11 0.35 12.73 -5.99
CA ALA A 11 -0.36 13.98 -6.20
C ALA A 11 -1.62 14.10 -5.32
N LYS A 12 -1.76 15.23 -4.63
CA LYS A 12 -2.89 15.59 -3.75
C LYS A 12 -3.39 16.99 -4.09
N PRO A 13 -4.72 17.25 -4.09
CA PRO A 13 -5.26 18.59 -4.34
C PRO A 13 -4.78 19.63 -3.33
N THR A 14 -4.64 19.24 -2.06
CA THR A 14 -4.07 20.05 -0.98
C THR A 14 -3.19 19.18 -0.08
N PRO A 15 -2.27 19.77 0.71
CA PRO A 15 -1.45 19.02 1.67
C PRO A 15 -2.27 18.18 2.67
N GLU A 16 -3.46 18.65 3.04
CA GLU A 16 -4.37 17.99 3.99
C GLU A 16 -5.22 16.89 3.35
N SER A 17 -5.22 16.79 2.02
CA SER A 17 -6.03 15.82 1.30
C SER A 17 -5.53 14.39 1.56
N VAL A 18 -6.42 13.52 2.03
CA VAL A 18 -6.16 12.08 2.16
C VAL A 18 -6.42 11.41 0.83
N LYS A 19 -5.36 10.85 0.24
CA LYS A 19 -5.47 10.04 -0.97
C LYS A 19 -5.67 8.58 -0.59
N ALA A 20 -6.51 7.89 -1.36
CA ALA A 20 -6.79 6.47 -1.20
C ALA A 20 -6.09 5.64 -2.29
N TYR A 21 -5.59 4.47 -1.92
CA TYR A 21 -4.85 3.55 -2.80
C TYR A 21 -5.43 2.13 -2.72
N GLY A 22 -5.09 1.31 -3.71
CA GLY A 22 -5.78 0.05 -3.98
C GLY A 22 -7.08 0.28 -4.72
N HIS A 23 -7.61 -0.77 -5.35
CA HIS A 23 -8.81 -0.66 -6.18
C HIS A 23 -10.08 -0.36 -5.38
N ASN A 24 -10.08 -0.68 -4.09
CA ASN A 24 -11.13 -0.43 -3.12
C ASN A 24 -10.84 0.81 -2.25
N GLY A 25 -9.71 1.49 -2.47
CA GLY A 25 -9.31 2.65 -1.69
C GLY A 25 -9.00 2.34 -0.21
N TYR A 26 -8.64 1.10 0.14
CA TYR A 26 -8.37 0.67 1.51
C TYR A 26 -7.23 1.47 2.16
N PHE A 27 -6.12 1.66 1.44
CA PHE A 27 -4.94 2.32 1.99
C PHE A 27 -5.07 3.84 1.91
N LYS A 28 -4.71 4.56 2.97
CA LYS A 28 -4.81 6.03 3.09
C LYS A 28 -3.46 6.75 3.03
N SER A 29 -2.37 6.02 2.78
CA SER A 29 -1.03 6.58 2.57
C SER A 29 -0.23 5.74 1.56
N LEU A 30 0.74 6.38 0.89
CA LEU A 30 1.70 5.69 0.02
C LEU A 30 2.50 4.64 0.80
N LYS A 31 2.99 5.00 1.98
CA LYS A 31 3.70 4.09 2.87
C LYS A 31 2.86 2.86 3.21
N GLY A 32 1.55 3.02 3.44
CA GLY A 32 0.64 1.92 3.72
C GLY A 32 0.58 0.86 2.62
N ILE A 33 0.41 1.30 1.36
CA ILE A 33 0.37 0.37 0.23
C ILE A 33 1.74 -0.21 -0.11
N VAL A 34 2.83 0.55 0.08
CA VAL A 34 4.21 0.04 -0.06
C VAL A 34 4.48 -1.05 0.99
N HIS A 35 4.15 -0.79 2.25
CA HIS A 35 4.33 -1.74 3.34
C HIS A 35 3.51 -3.02 3.14
N PHE A 36 2.30 -2.89 2.59
CA PHE A 36 1.50 -4.04 2.19
C PHE A 36 2.23 -4.92 1.17
N TYR A 37 2.77 -4.34 0.09
CA TYR A 37 3.51 -5.13 -0.90
C TYR A 37 4.79 -5.78 -0.34
N ASN A 38 5.44 -5.14 0.63
CA ASN A 38 6.61 -5.70 1.31
C ASN A 38 6.27 -6.87 2.23
N THR A 39 5.12 -6.84 2.91
CA THR A 39 4.86 -7.71 4.08
C THR A 39 3.60 -8.57 4.03
N ARG A 40 2.81 -8.52 2.94
CA ARG A 40 1.52 -9.21 2.80
C ARG A 40 1.57 -10.67 3.25
N ASP A 41 2.59 -11.40 2.84
CA ASP A 41 2.68 -12.86 2.98
C ASP A 41 3.42 -13.30 4.26
N VAL A 42 4.07 -12.37 4.96
CA VAL A 42 4.78 -12.65 6.23
C VAL A 42 4.03 -12.19 7.47
N LYS A 43 3.01 -11.33 7.31
CA LYS A 43 2.14 -10.92 8.41
C LYS A 43 0.93 -11.86 8.53
N PRO A 44 0.44 -12.10 9.76
CA PRO A 44 -0.76 -12.90 9.96
C PRO A 44 -2.01 -12.18 9.41
N GLU A 45 -3.06 -12.96 9.19
CA GLU A 45 -4.38 -12.40 8.91
C GLU A 45 -4.96 -11.67 10.13
N CYS A 46 -5.60 -10.53 9.91
CA CYS A 46 -6.28 -9.81 10.97
C CYS A 46 -7.51 -10.59 11.49
N PRO A 47 -7.79 -10.57 12.82
CA PRO A 47 -8.94 -11.28 13.38
C PRO A 47 -10.29 -10.82 12.82
N ASN A 48 -10.39 -9.54 12.42
CA ASN A 48 -11.57 -8.98 11.79
C ASN A 48 -11.27 -8.71 10.30
N PRO A 49 -12.05 -9.26 9.35
CA PRO A 49 -11.84 -9.02 7.93
C PRO A 49 -12.12 -7.56 7.50
N LEU A 50 -12.81 -6.80 8.35
CA LEU A 50 -13.10 -5.37 8.13
C LEU A 50 -12.16 -4.45 8.93
N THR A 51 -11.04 -4.95 9.43
CA THR A 51 -10.01 -4.14 10.11
C THR A 51 -9.54 -3.00 9.19
N LEU A 52 -9.62 -1.76 9.69
CA LEU A 52 -9.15 -0.59 8.97
C LEU A 52 -7.63 -0.58 8.87
N MET A 53 -7.07 0.13 7.89
CA MET A 53 -5.63 0.15 7.64
C MET A 53 -4.81 0.53 8.88
N GLU A 54 -5.22 1.55 9.63
CA GLU A 54 -4.51 2.02 10.82
C GLU A 54 -4.42 0.94 11.91
N ASP A 55 -5.54 0.23 12.12
CA ASP A 55 -5.64 -0.89 13.06
C ASP A 55 -4.82 -2.09 12.57
N ALA A 56 -4.82 -2.38 11.27
CA ALA A 56 -4.06 -3.48 10.69
C ALA A 56 -2.55 -3.29 10.89
N ILE A 57 -2.06 -2.06 10.67
CA ILE A 57 -0.66 -1.69 10.92
C ILE A 57 -0.34 -1.81 12.40
N ALA A 58 -1.18 -1.26 13.29
CA ALA A 58 -0.97 -1.31 14.74
C ALA A 58 -0.99 -2.75 15.29
N GLN A 59 -1.83 -3.62 14.72
CA GLN A 59 -1.91 -5.03 15.07
C GLN A 59 -0.84 -5.89 14.37
N GLY A 60 -0.13 -5.33 13.40
CA GLY A 60 0.88 -6.05 12.62
C GLY A 60 0.30 -7.16 11.75
N CYS A 61 -0.92 -7.01 11.24
CA CYS A 61 -1.65 -7.99 10.43
C CYS A 61 -2.15 -7.39 9.12
N TRP A 62 -2.65 -8.23 8.20
CA TRP A 62 -3.43 -7.78 7.03
C TRP A 62 -4.78 -8.48 6.94
N PRO A 63 -5.86 -7.83 6.49
CA PRO A 63 -7.12 -8.53 6.20
C PRO A 63 -6.92 -9.60 5.13
N ALA A 64 -7.70 -10.68 5.20
CA ALA A 64 -7.70 -11.73 4.19
C ALA A 64 -8.02 -11.17 2.79
N PRO A 65 -7.44 -11.73 1.71
CA PRO A 65 -7.75 -11.31 0.36
C PRO A 65 -9.22 -11.58 0.02
N GLU A 66 -9.86 -10.66 -0.71
CA GLU A 66 -11.23 -10.87 -1.19
C GLU A 66 -11.34 -12.09 -2.12
N ILE A 67 -10.29 -12.34 -2.93
CA ILE A 67 -10.15 -13.49 -3.83
C ILE A 67 -8.77 -14.10 -3.61
N ALA A 68 -8.71 -15.29 -2.99
CA ALA A 68 -7.45 -15.96 -2.66
C ALA A 68 -6.85 -16.78 -3.81
N ASP A 69 -7.68 -17.27 -4.74
CA ASP A 69 -7.31 -18.31 -5.72
C ASP A 69 -6.20 -17.90 -6.70
N ASN A 70 -6.03 -16.61 -6.97
CA ASN A 70 -5.12 -16.08 -7.98
C ASN A 70 -4.21 -14.96 -7.47
N VAL A 71 -3.96 -14.93 -6.16
CA VAL A 71 -3.00 -13.99 -5.56
C VAL A 71 -1.59 -14.31 -6.09
N ASN A 72 -0.89 -13.29 -6.57
CA ASN A 72 0.52 -13.43 -6.95
C ASN A 72 1.37 -13.46 -5.67
N THR A 73 1.92 -14.65 -5.38
CA THR A 73 2.87 -14.93 -4.28
C THR A 73 4.30 -15.20 -4.78
N SER A 74 4.55 -15.14 -6.10
CA SER A 74 5.88 -15.36 -6.67
C SER A 74 6.72 -14.09 -6.71
N ASP A 75 6.08 -12.94 -6.92
CA ASP A 75 6.77 -11.68 -7.22
C ASP A 75 6.64 -10.64 -6.11
N LEU A 76 5.68 -10.79 -5.20
CA LEU A 76 5.29 -9.79 -4.19
C LEU A 76 4.82 -10.46 -2.90
N GLY A 77 4.89 -9.72 -1.78
CA GLY A 77 4.31 -10.11 -0.48
C GLY A 77 5.33 -10.42 0.62
N ASP A 78 6.58 -10.70 0.25
CA ASP A 78 7.73 -10.84 1.15
C ASP A 78 8.97 -10.29 0.46
N LEU A 79 9.07 -8.95 0.38
CA LEU A 79 10.16 -8.29 -0.36
C LEU A 79 11.43 -8.10 0.49
N GLY A 80 11.34 -8.32 1.81
CA GLY A 80 12.47 -8.18 2.73
C GLY A 80 13.02 -6.76 2.87
N LEU A 81 12.25 -5.74 2.49
CA LEU A 81 12.69 -4.34 2.54
C LEU A 81 12.74 -3.84 3.98
N THR A 82 13.74 -3.00 4.28
CA THR A 82 13.78 -2.26 5.54
C THR A 82 12.81 -1.08 5.52
N ASP A 83 12.56 -0.49 6.69
CA ASP A 83 11.72 0.71 6.80
C ASP A 83 12.28 1.88 5.98
N GLU A 84 13.61 2.03 5.97
CA GLU A 84 14.31 3.05 5.19
C GLU A 84 14.22 2.81 3.68
N GLU A 85 14.24 1.55 3.23
CA GLU A 85 14.06 1.21 1.81
C GLU A 85 12.62 1.47 1.36
N GLU A 86 11.63 1.15 2.20
CA GLU A 86 10.24 1.53 1.95
C GLU A 86 10.08 3.06 1.88
N ASP A 87 10.72 3.81 2.77
CA ASP A 87 10.70 5.28 2.75
C ASP A 87 11.37 5.85 1.50
N ALA A 88 12.48 5.24 1.05
CA ALA A 88 13.13 5.62 -0.20
C ALA A 88 12.22 5.38 -1.42
N ILE A 89 11.44 4.30 -1.43
CA ILE A 89 10.43 4.05 -2.47
C ILE A 89 9.33 5.11 -2.40
N VAL A 90 8.82 5.44 -1.21
CA VAL A 90 7.81 6.49 -1.05
C VAL A 90 8.32 7.82 -1.59
N ALA A 91 9.53 8.22 -1.21
CA ALA A 91 10.17 9.44 -1.70
C ALA A 91 10.32 9.42 -3.23
N PHE A 92 10.76 8.30 -3.81
CA PHE A 92 10.83 8.14 -5.27
C PHE A 92 9.46 8.30 -5.94
N LEU A 93 8.41 7.66 -5.42
CA LEU A 93 7.06 7.75 -5.96
C LEU A 93 6.49 9.18 -5.89
N GLU A 94 6.87 9.96 -4.88
CA GLU A 94 6.50 11.36 -4.76
C GLU A 94 7.09 12.22 -5.88
N THR A 95 8.30 11.89 -6.37
CA THR A 95 8.91 12.57 -7.53
C THR A 95 8.18 12.34 -8.86
N LEU A 96 7.27 11.36 -8.91
CA LEU A 96 6.46 11.06 -10.09
C LEU A 96 5.19 11.91 -10.16
N THR A 97 5.05 12.89 -9.27
CA THR A 97 4.01 13.92 -9.34
C THR A 97 4.42 14.95 -10.37
N ASP A 98 3.57 15.14 -11.38
CA ASP A 98 3.79 16.18 -12.38
C ASP A 98 3.67 17.56 -11.73
N ASP A 99 4.51 18.49 -12.16
CA ASP A 99 4.33 19.90 -11.84
C ASP A 99 3.05 20.41 -12.53
N PHE A 100 2.05 20.77 -11.72
CA PHE A 100 0.97 21.67 -12.13
C PHE A 100 1.34 23.08 -11.65
N PHE A 101 1.75 23.94 -12.59
CA PHE A 101 1.72 25.41 -12.43
C PHE A 101 0.32 25.94 -12.72
#